data_AF-A0A7C5XJR0-F1
#
_entry.id   AF-A0A7C5XJR0-F1
#
_cell.length_a   1.000
_cell.length_b   1.000
_cell.length_c   1.000
_cell.angle_alpha   90.00
_cell.angle_beta   90.00
_cell.angle_gamma   90.00
#
_symmetry.space_group_name_H-M   'P 1'
#
loop_
_entity.id
_entity.type
_entity.pdbx_description
1 polymer ?
#
loop_
_entity_poly.entity_id
_entity_poly.type
_entity_poly.pdbx_seq_one_letter_code
_entity_poly.pdbx_strand_id
1 'polypeptide(L)'
;MPVFSFGGRYPIVSIEDLEALYRASSVELVRRFGARRVGEGYALPIQGVPWFTLIDLGRDYELGGLVVRGVSLVNAPIKPWFGVVLGFLVGDFVLGVSFVGRRVVGCRSFPLNLPLDLWDLPRGVVFPRPLAVVSEVSGLPFDVSVPWGCLDVLGVSVGGARTRYLLVYSNLVSVGGRVFVDFGSSGVSF
;
A
#
# COMPACT_ATOMS: atom_id res chain seq x y z
N MET A 1 -25.44 -12.44 -6.80
CA MET A 1 -24.15 -12.22 -6.11
C MET A 1 -24.07 -10.76 -5.72
N PRO A 2 -23.76 -10.39 -4.46
CA PRO A 2 -23.59 -8.99 -4.11
C PRO A 2 -22.29 -8.49 -4.76
N VAL A 3 -22.43 -7.61 -5.74
CA VAL A 3 -21.34 -6.74 -6.19
C VAL A 3 -21.20 -5.70 -5.09
N PHE A 4 -20.17 -5.85 -4.24
CA PHE A 4 -19.83 -4.81 -3.30
C PHE A 4 -19.14 -3.69 -4.08
N SER A 5 -19.78 -2.51 -4.14
CA SER A 5 -19.10 -1.31 -4.59
C SER A 5 -18.27 -0.77 -3.44
N PHE A 6 -16.97 -0.54 -3.68
CA PHE A 6 -16.15 0.20 -2.73
C PHE A 6 -16.47 1.68 -2.92
N GLY A 7 -17.46 2.19 -2.18
CA GLY A 7 -17.78 3.61 -2.21
C GLY A 7 -16.77 4.43 -1.42
N GLY A 8 -16.15 5.43 -2.05
CA GLY A 8 -15.42 6.46 -1.32
C GLY A 8 -14.12 6.93 -1.97
N ARG A 9 -13.67 8.09 -1.51
CA ARG A 9 -12.36 8.65 -1.79
C ARG A 9 -11.49 8.48 -0.57
N TYR A 10 -10.36 7.81 -0.74
CA TYR A 10 -9.42 7.56 0.36
C TYR A 10 -8.23 8.49 0.20
N PRO A 11 -8.00 9.39 1.18
CA PRO A 11 -6.83 10.26 1.16
C PRO A 11 -5.58 9.43 1.43
N ILE A 12 -4.49 9.73 0.73
CA ILE A 12 -3.19 9.11 0.97
C ILE A 12 -2.38 9.98 1.93
N VAL A 13 -2.76 10.11 3.21
CA VAL A 13 -1.98 10.91 4.19
C VAL A 13 -2.36 10.75 5.67
N SER A 14 -1.35 10.89 6.55
CA SER A 14 -1.43 11.63 7.82
C SER A 14 -0.03 12.15 8.24
N ILE A 15 0.25 13.44 7.99
CA ILE A 15 1.50 14.10 8.45
C ILE A 15 1.59 14.06 9.98
N GLU A 16 0.46 14.16 10.66
CA GLU A 16 0.38 14.20 12.12
C GLU A 16 0.84 12.87 12.76
N ASP A 17 0.42 11.73 12.20
CA ASP A 17 0.89 10.42 12.67
C ASP A 17 2.37 10.18 12.37
N LEU A 18 2.86 10.76 11.28
CA LEU A 18 4.26 10.71 10.89
C LEU A 18 5.13 11.56 11.83
N GLU A 19 4.73 12.80 12.11
CA GLU A 19 5.38 13.64 13.13
C GLU A 19 5.38 12.99 14.51
N ALA A 20 4.26 12.34 14.87
CA ALA A 20 4.17 11.60 16.12
C ALA A 20 5.13 10.41 16.16
N LEU A 21 5.33 9.69 15.05
CA LEU A 21 6.31 8.61 14.96
C LEU A 21 7.74 9.11 15.22
N TYR A 22 8.10 10.27 14.66
CA TYR A 22 9.44 10.86 14.84
C TYR A 22 9.73 11.29 16.28
N ARG A 23 8.70 11.63 17.04
CA ARG A 23 8.81 12.04 18.44
C ARG A 23 8.52 10.90 19.42
N ALA A 24 8.21 9.70 18.92
CA ALA A 24 7.76 8.59 19.74
C ALA A 24 8.88 8.03 20.63
N SER A 25 8.57 7.88 21.90
CA SER A 25 9.30 7.02 22.84
C SER A 25 9.13 5.54 22.48
N SER A 26 9.98 4.67 23.04
CA SER A 26 9.87 3.21 22.86
C SER A 26 8.50 2.65 23.27
N VAL A 27 7.89 3.24 24.31
CA VAL A 27 6.55 2.86 24.79
C VAL A 27 5.47 3.28 23.78
N GLU A 28 5.59 4.46 23.18
CA GLU A 28 4.67 4.94 22.14
C GLU A 28 4.78 4.12 20.86
N LEU A 29 5.99 3.72 20.46
CA LEU A 29 6.19 2.82 19.33
C LEU A 29 5.41 1.51 19.48
N VAL A 30 5.44 0.91 20.67
CA VAL A 30 4.69 -0.33 20.95
C VAL A 30 3.18 -0.07 21.04
N ARG A 31 2.76 0.97 21.77
CA ARG A 31 1.33 1.21 22.06
C ARG A 31 0.55 1.78 20.89
N ARG A 32 1.09 2.80 20.21
CA ARG A 32 0.40 3.53 19.14
C ARG A 32 0.55 2.81 17.82
N PHE A 33 1.73 2.28 17.55
CA PHE A 33 2.06 1.73 16.24
C PHE A 33 2.25 0.21 16.24
N GLY A 34 2.03 -0.47 17.37
CA GLY A 34 2.11 -1.93 17.45
C GLY A 34 3.52 -2.49 17.22
N ALA A 35 4.57 -1.69 17.46
CA ALA A 35 5.93 -2.09 17.17
C ALA A 35 6.39 -3.29 18.01
N ARG A 36 7.23 -4.15 17.43
CA ARG A 36 7.85 -5.30 18.11
C ARG A 36 9.36 -5.11 18.22
N ARG A 37 9.96 -5.34 19.40
CA ARG A 37 11.42 -5.30 19.56
C ARG A 37 12.10 -6.40 18.71
N VAL A 38 13.13 -6.03 17.96
CA VAL A 38 13.96 -6.91 17.13
C VAL A 38 15.43 -6.47 17.27
N GLY A 39 16.23 -7.27 17.98
CA GLY A 39 17.61 -6.91 18.33
C GLY A 39 17.66 -5.59 19.11
N GLU A 40 18.45 -4.65 18.59
CA GLU A 40 18.61 -3.29 19.15
C GLU A 40 17.54 -2.29 18.67
N GLY A 41 16.55 -2.73 17.90
CA GLY A 41 15.51 -1.86 17.33
C GLY A 41 14.08 -2.36 17.52
N TYR A 42 13.14 -1.69 16.85
CA TYR A 42 11.71 -1.97 16.83
C TYR A 42 11.21 -2.07 15.39
N ALA A 43 10.56 -3.19 15.07
CA ALA A 43 9.90 -3.43 13.80
C ALA A 43 8.44 -2.96 13.86
N LEU A 44 8.03 -2.06 12.97
CA LEU A 44 6.65 -1.56 12.88
C LEU A 44 5.82 -2.44 11.95
N PRO A 45 4.65 -2.97 12.34
CA PRO A 45 3.80 -3.71 11.41
C PRO A 45 3.39 -2.84 10.21
N ILE A 46 3.15 -3.48 9.05
CA ILE A 46 2.61 -2.79 7.85
C ILE A 46 1.23 -2.19 8.12
N GLN A 47 0.55 -2.45 9.24
CA GLN A 47 -0.67 -1.73 9.61
C GLN A 47 -0.43 -0.47 10.44
N GLY A 48 0.80 -0.27 10.94
CA GLY A 48 1.19 0.84 11.79
C GLY A 48 2.06 1.92 11.13
N VAL A 49 2.30 1.88 9.81
CA VAL A 49 3.14 2.89 9.14
C VAL A 49 2.29 4.09 8.66
N PRO A 50 2.62 5.32 9.06
CA PRO A 50 1.69 6.47 8.92
C PRO A 50 1.62 7.13 7.53
N TRP A 51 2.33 6.61 6.53
CA TRP A 51 2.33 7.13 5.14
C TRP A 51 1.79 6.14 4.10
N PHE A 52 1.07 5.11 4.55
CA PHE A 52 0.15 4.35 3.71
C PHE A 52 -1.26 4.46 4.30
N THR A 53 -2.26 4.05 3.52
CA THR A 53 -3.62 3.80 3.97
C THR A 53 -3.98 2.35 3.74
N LEU A 54 -4.46 1.67 4.77
CA LEU A 54 -5.07 0.35 4.64
C LEU A 54 -6.57 0.49 4.59
N ILE A 55 -7.16 -0.14 3.60
CA ILE A 55 -8.59 -0.21 3.40
C ILE A 55 -9.00 -1.64 3.75
N ASP A 56 -9.76 -1.79 4.84
CA ASP A 56 -10.38 -3.08 5.20
C ASP A 56 -11.50 -3.39 4.21
N LEU A 57 -11.41 -4.55 3.55
CA LEU A 57 -12.38 -5.03 2.58
C LEU A 57 -13.62 -5.66 3.24
N GLY A 58 -13.64 -5.73 4.58
CA GLY A 58 -14.75 -6.20 5.42
C GLY A 58 -14.76 -7.71 5.67
N ARG A 59 -13.99 -8.50 4.92
CA ARG A 59 -13.82 -9.95 5.06
C ARG A 59 -12.56 -10.42 4.33
N ASP A 60 -12.17 -11.68 4.58
CA ASP A 60 -11.10 -12.33 3.83
C ASP A 60 -11.58 -12.76 2.43
N TYR A 61 -10.72 -12.53 1.44
CA TYR A 61 -10.91 -12.86 0.03
C TYR A 61 -9.75 -13.71 -0.47
N GLU A 62 -10.05 -14.72 -1.27
CA GLU A 62 -9.03 -15.47 -2.00
C GLU A 62 -8.48 -14.60 -3.15
N LEU A 63 -7.16 -14.59 -3.32
CA LEU A 63 -6.52 -13.73 -4.32
C LEU A 63 -6.67 -14.24 -5.75
N GLY A 64 -6.87 -15.54 -5.92
CA GLY A 64 -7.05 -16.16 -7.23
C GLY A 64 -8.32 -15.65 -7.90
N GLY A 65 -8.20 -14.61 -8.73
CA GLY A 65 -9.33 -13.98 -9.44
C GLY A 65 -9.82 -12.67 -8.81
N LEU A 66 -9.24 -12.23 -7.68
CA LEU A 66 -9.63 -10.98 -7.04
C LEU A 66 -9.18 -9.77 -7.89
N VAL A 67 -10.16 -8.99 -8.33
CA VAL A 67 -9.92 -7.75 -9.09
C VAL A 67 -10.73 -6.60 -8.50
N VAL A 68 -10.08 -5.51 -8.17
CA VAL A 68 -10.73 -4.21 -7.93
C VAL A 68 -10.69 -3.44 -9.23
N ARG A 69 -11.86 -3.23 -9.85
CA ARG A 69 -11.95 -2.60 -11.17
C ARG A 69 -12.08 -1.09 -11.09
N GLY A 70 -11.68 -0.38 -12.14
CA GLY A 70 -12.09 1.01 -12.32
C GLY A 70 -11.54 1.98 -11.27
N VAL A 71 -10.33 1.72 -10.74
CA VAL A 71 -9.67 2.59 -9.77
C VAL A 71 -9.08 3.80 -10.46
N SER A 72 -9.18 4.98 -9.84
CA SER A 72 -8.56 6.19 -10.36
C SER A 72 -7.76 6.96 -9.31
N LEU A 73 -6.64 7.55 -9.76
CA LEU A 73 -5.86 8.49 -8.97
C LEU A 73 -6.33 9.91 -9.27
N VAL A 74 -6.75 10.62 -8.23
CA VAL A 74 -7.24 12.00 -8.32
C VAL A 74 -6.21 12.94 -7.70
N ASN A 75 -5.91 14.03 -8.41
CA ASN A 75 -4.93 15.05 -8.02
C ASN A 75 -3.51 14.51 -7.81
N ALA A 76 -3.16 13.37 -8.42
CA ALA A 76 -1.81 12.82 -8.36
C ALA A 76 -0.83 13.68 -9.19
N PRO A 77 0.32 14.10 -8.63
CA PRO A 77 1.35 14.80 -9.37
C PRO A 77 1.89 13.93 -10.51
N ILE A 78 1.90 14.49 -11.73
CA ILE A 78 2.45 13.81 -12.89
C ILE A 78 3.97 14.05 -12.95
N LYS A 79 4.69 13.56 -11.95
CA LYS A 79 6.15 13.74 -11.81
C LYS A 79 6.85 12.39 -11.86
N PRO A 80 7.98 12.25 -12.59
CA PRO A 80 8.64 10.97 -12.80
C PRO A 80 9.19 10.32 -11.52
N TRP A 81 9.30 11.09 -10.44
CA TRP A 81 9.72 10.65 -9.11
C TRP A 81 8.54 10.40 -8.15
N PHE A 82 7.31 10.79 -8.50
CA PHE A 82 6.11 10.50 -7.71
C PHE A 82 5.64 9.07 -7.98
N GLY A 83 5.56 8.27 -6.92
CA GLY A 83 5.28 6.85 -6.93
C GLY A 83 4.13 6.51 -5.98
N VAL A 84 3.08 5.86 -6.48
CA VAL A 84 1.99 5.29 -5.67
C VAL A 84 1.95 3.78 -5.89
N VAL A 85 1.91 3.00 -4.81
CA VAL A 85 1.68 1.56 -4.85
C VAL A 85 0.28 1.28 -4.34
N LEU A 86 -0.48 0.49 -5.08
CA LEU A 86 -1.81 0.03 -4.71
C LEU A 86 -1.90 -1.48 -4.88
N GLY A 87 -2.18 -2.22 -3.81
CA GLY A 87 -2.26 -3.68 -3.91
C GLY A 87 -2.80 -4.37 -2.67
N PHE A 88 -3.03 -5.66 -2.79
CA PHE A 88 -3.55 -6.51 -1.72
C PHE A 88 -2.45 -6.93 -0.76
N LEU A 89 -2.71 -6.83 0.54
CA LEU A 89 -1.75 -7.24 1.57
C LEU A 89 -1.85 -8.74 1.82
N VAL A 90 -0.74 -9.46 1.73
CA VAL A 90 -0.62 -10.92 1.87
C VAL A 90 0.60 -11.25 2.73
N GLY A 91 0.37 -11.60 3.99
CA GLY A 91 1.47 -11.64 4.97
C GLY A 91 2.15 -10.26 5.06
N ASP A 92 3.46 -10.22 4.80
CA ASP A 92 4.26 -8.98 4.75
C ASP A 92 4.43 -8.42 3.32
N PHE A 93 3.73 -8.97 2.32
CA PHE A 93 3.86 -8.59 0.91
C PHE A 93 2.64 -7.82 0.42
N VAL A 94 2.86 -6.92 -0.54
CA VAL A 94 1.77 -6.22 -1.23
C VAL A 94 1.77 -6.68 -2.68
N LEU A 95 0.62 -7.12 -3.20
CA LEU A 95 0.50 -7.60 -4.57
C LEU A 95 -0.46 -6.70 -5.34
N GLY A 96 0.00 -6.02 -6.39
CA GLY A 96 -0.88 -5.08 -7.11
C GLY A 96 -0.19 -4.27 -8.20
N VAL A 97 -0.35 -2.96 -8.15
CA VAL A 97 -0.02 -2.02 -9.23
C VAL A 97 0.78 -0.85 -8.67
N SER A 98 1.83 -0.43 -9.40
CA SER A 98 2.60 0.78 -9.06
C SER A 98 2.42 1.84 -10.15
N PHE A 99 2.12 3.06 -9.74
CA PHE A 99 2.06 4.25 -10.59
C PHE A 99 3.32 5.08 -10.35
N VAL A 100 4.13 5.34 -11.38
CA VAL A 100 5.29 6.23 -11.32
C VAL A 100 5.18 7.28 -12.43
N GLY A 101 4.96 8.54 -12.06
CA GLY A 101 4.77 9.66 -13.00
C GLY A 101 3.54 9.55 -13.90
N ARG A 102 3.68 8.99 -15.10
CA ARG A 102 2.56 8.69 -16.04
C ARG A 102 2.42 7.20 -16.34
N ARG A 103 3.35 6.40 -15.84
CA ARG A 103 3.46 5.00 -16.19
C ARG A 103 2.94 4.20 -15.02
N VAL A 104 2.01 3.31 -15.34
CA VAL A 104 1.70 2.20 -14.46
C VAL A 104 2.67 1.10 -14.83
N VAL A 105 3.48 0.65 -13.88
CA VAL A 105 4.61 -0.25 -14.13
C VAL A 105 4.40 -1.57 -13.42
N GLY A 106 4.64 -2.66 -14.17
CA GLY A 106 4.70 -4.05 -13.73
C GLY A 106 6.13 -4.54 -13.43
N CYS A 107 6.22 -5.47 -12.48
CA CYS A 107 7.34 -6.14 -11.81
C CYS A 107 8.68 -5.38 -11.71
N ARG A 108 8.86 -4.64 -10.60
CA ARG A 108 10.18 -4.23 -10.08
C ARG A 108 10.17 -4.16 -8.55
N SER A 109 11.26 -4.59 -7.93
CA SER A 109 11.49 -4.44 -6.50
C SER A 109 11.71 -2.97 -6.13
N PHE A 110 10.81 -2.40 -5.36
CA PHE A 110 11.09 -1.20 -4.57
C PHE A 110 10.91 -1.57 -3.09
N PRO A 111 11.89 -1.30 -2.21
CA PRO A 111 11.57 -1.22 -0.79
C PRO A 111 10.52 -0.12 -0.59
N LEU A 112 9.54 -0.32 0.32
CA LEU A 112 8.80 0.83 0.88
C LEU A 112 9.82 1.69 1.61
N ASN A 113 10.43 2.61 0.88
CA ASN A 113 11.28 3.61 1.46
C ASN A 113 10.40 4.61 2.20
N LEU A 114 11.04 5.36 3.08
CA LEU A 114 10.46 6.58 3.59
C LEU A 114 9.95 7.44 2.43
N PRO A 115 8.94 8.29 2.70
CA PRO A 115 8.63 9.39 1.82
C PRO A 115 9.91 10.16 1.47
N LEU A 116 10.12 10.48 0.19
CA LEU A 116 11.32 11.19 -0.31
C LEU A 116 11.55 12.55 0.39
N ASP A 117 10.54 13.07 1.09
CA ASP A 117 10.57 14.30 1.86
C ASP A 117 11.25 14.11 3.24
N LEU A 118 11.52 12.87 3.63
CA LEU A 118 11.99 12.47 4.95
C LEU A 118 13.20 11.56 4.80
N TRP A 119 14.37 12.15 5.02
CA TRP A 119 15.65 11.51 4.74
C TRP A 119 16.20 10.70 5.92
N ASP A 120 15.70 10.96 7.13
CA ASP A 120 16.16 10.30 8.35
C ASP A 120 15.06 9.44 8.97
N LEU A 121 15.40 8.22 9.40
CA LEU A 121 14.57 7.43 10.29
C LEU A 121 14.92 7.73 11.74
N PRO A 122 13.95 7.68 12.68
CA PRO A 122 14.30 7.57 14.09
C PRO A 122 15.22 6.37 14.27
N ARG A 123 16.32 6.56 15.01
CA ARG A 123 17.28 5.49 15.27
C ARG A 123 16.57 4.29 15.89
N GLY A 124 16.91 3.08 15.43
CA GLY A 124 16.36 1.85 15.98
C GLY A 124 14.93 1.54 15.54
N VAL A 125 14.37 2.22 14.54
CA VAL A 125 13.11 1.82 13.90
C VAL A 125 13.39 1.09 12.59
N VAL A 126 12.77 -0.06 12.41
CA VAL A 126 12.85 -0.91 11.22
C VAL A 126 11.45 -1.09 10.66
N PHE A 127 11.33 -1.04 9.34
CA PHE A 127 10.09 -1.34 8.64
C PHE A 127 10.21 -2.75 8.03
N PRO A 128 9.15 -3.57 8.08
CA PRO A 128 9.00 -4.72 7.22
C PRO A 128 9.28 -4.26 5.80
N ARG A 129 10.07 -5.00 5.04
CA ARG A 129 10.35 -4.68 3.63
C ARG A 129 9.21 -5.22 2.79
N PRO A 130 8.26 -4.40 2.37
CA PRO A 130 7.10 -4.89 1.65
C PRO A 130 7.56 -5.01 0.21
N LEU A 131 7.61 -6.24 -0.31
CA LEU A 131 7.91 -6.46 -1.71
C LEU A 131 6.59 -6.32 -2.47
N ALA A 132 6.51 -5.26 -3.29
CA ALA A 132 5.43 -5.10 -4.24
C ALA A 132 5.73 -5.93 -5.49
N VAL A 133 4.83 -6.84 -5.86
CA VAL A 133 4.91 -7.52 -7.15
C VAL A 133 3.80 -6.99 -8.04
N VAL A 134 4.19 -6.50 -9.22
CA VAL A 134 3.35 -5.65 -10.05
C VAL A 134 3.15 -6.21 -11.47
N SER A 135 2.04 -5.91 -12.13
CA SER A 135 1.83 -6.19 -13.57
C SER A 135 1.73 -4.91 -14.39
N GLU A 136 2.02 -5.01 -15.69
CA GLU A 136 1.85 -3.89 -16.61
C GLU A 136 0.36 -3.62 -16.82
N VAL A 137 -0.05 -2.38 -16.56
CA VAL A 137 -1.39 -1.87 -16.85
C VAL A 137 -1.19 -0.50 -17.49
N SER A 138 -2.10 -0.05 -18.34
CA SER A 138 -1.98 1.27 -18.98
C SER A 138 -3.28 2.05 -18.85
N GLY A 139 -3.15 3.36 -18.68
CA GLY A 139 -4.30 4.29 -18.60
C GLY A 139 -4.92 4.45 -17.21
N LEU A 140 -5.89 5.34 -17.14
CA LEU A 140 -6.80 5.56 -16.03
C LEU A 140 -8.24 5.56 -16.59
N PRO A 141 -9.23 4.98 -15.91
CA PRO A 141 -9.08 4.16 -14.70
C PRO A 141 -8.37 2.83 -14.99
N PHE A 142 -7.82 2.19 -13.96
CA PHE A 142 -7.10 0.92 -14.07
C PHE A 142 -7.67 -0.13 -13.10
N ASP A 143 -7.41 -1.40 -13.43
CA ASP A 143 -7.81 -2.52 -12.59
C ASP A 143 -6.62 -2.97 -11.72
N VAL A 144 -6.90 -3.27 -10.45
CA VAL A 144 -5.93 -3.84 -9.50
C VAL A 144 -6.24 -5.32 -9.36
N SER A 145 -5.29 -6.15 -9.76
CA SER A 145 -5.39 -7.61 -9.66
C SER A 145 -4.06 -8.21 -9.22
N VAL A 146 -4.08 -9.44 -8.74
CA VAL A 146 -2.85 -10.20 -8.45
C VAL A 146 -2.47 -11.02 -9.68
N PRO A 147 -1.33 -10.74 -10.34
CA PRO A 147 -0.87 -11.57 -11.46
C PRO A 147 -0.39 -12.91 -10.92
N TRP A 148 -0.80 -14.01 -11.56
CA TRP A 148 -0.54 -15.35 -11.02
C TRP A 148 0.97 -15.64 -10.88
N GLY A 149 1.78 -15.20 -11.85
CA GLY A 149 3.24 -15.35 -11.79
C GLY A 149 3.92 -14.59 -10.65
N CYS A 150 3.23 -13.66 -9.99
CA CYS A 150 3.74 -12.95 -8.81
C CYS A 150 3.63 -13.78 -7.53
N LEU A 151 2.61 -14.64 -7.43
CA LEU A 151 2.39 -15.52 -6.29
C LEU A 151 3.43 -16.64 -6.25
N ASP A 152 3.81 -17.16 -7.42
CA ASP A 152 4.83 -18.21 -7.57
C ASP A 152 6.21 -17.73 -7.09
N VAL A 153 6.59 -16.48 -7.38
CA VAL A 153 7.86 -15.88 -6.94
C VAL A 153 7.93 -15.72 -5.42
N LEU A 154 6.78 -15.53 -4.77
CA LEU A 154 6.69 -15.42 -3.31
C LEU A 154 6.52 -16.79 -2.63
N GLY A 155 6.46 -17.88 -3.38
CA GLY A 155 6.20 -19.22 -2.85
C GLY A 155 4.82 -19.39 -2.23
N VAL A 156 3.86 -18.53 -2.59
CA VAL A 156 2.49 -18.53 -2.04
C VAL A 156 1.56 -19.24 -3.02
N SER A 157 0.86 -20.29 -2.57
CA SER A 157 -0.07 -21.04 -3.42
C SER A 157 -1.30 -20.19 -3.81
N VAL A 158 -1.66 -20.17 -5.09
CA VAL A 158 -2.78 -19.39 -5.66
C VAL A 158 -4.13 -19.66 -4.96
N GLY A 159 -4.40 -20.92 -4.57
CA GLY A 159 -5.64 -21.31 -3.90
C GLY A 159 -5.64 -21.17 -2.36
N GLY A 160 -4.52 -20.73 -1.77
CA GLY A 160 -4.38 -20.58 -0.31
C GLY A 160 -4.17 -19.14 0.16
N ALA A 161 -3.80 -18.24 -0.77
CA ALA A 161 -3.52 -16.85 -0.45
C ALA A 161 -4.83 -16.09 -0.21
N ARG A 162 -4.98 -15.51 0.98
CA ARG A 162 -6.11 -14.67 1.34
C ARG A 162 -5.66 -13.27 1.73
N THR A 163 -6.55 -12.32 1.48
CA THR A 163 -6.38 -10.93 1.90
C THR A 163 -7.67 -10.37 2.44
N ARG A 164 -7.56 -9.51 3.44
CA ARG A 164 -8.65 -8.65 3.91
C ARG A 164 -8.38 -7.18 3.64
N TYR A 165 -7.18 -6.83 3.20
CA TYR A 165 -6.73 -5.44 3.18
C TYR A 165 -6.18 -5.05 1.81
N LEU A 166 -6.58 -3.87 1.36
CA LEU A 166 -5.95 -3.16 0.26
C LEU A 166 -5.03 -2.08 0.84
N LEU A 167 -3.77 -2.08 0.43
CA LEU A 167 -2.77 -1.09 0.82
C LEU A 167 -2.61 -0.06 -0.29
N VAL A 168 -2.72 1.21 0.09
CA VAL A 168 -2.41 2.38 -0.74
C VAL A 168 -1.19 3.07 -0.13
N TYR A 169 -0.09 3.19 -0.85
CA TYR A 169 1.13 3.83 -0.38
C TYR A 169 1.62 4.86 -1.38
N SER A 170 2.16 5.98 -0.90
CA SER A 170 2.86 6.97 -1.72
C SER A 170 4.28 7.14 -1.21
N ASN A 171 5.24 7.28 -2.13
CA ASN A 171 6.63 7.58 -1.80
C ASN A 171 6.86 9.06 -1.45
N LEU A 172 5.80 9.87 -1.36
CA LEU A 172 5.80 11.29 -0.97
C LEU A 172 4.56 11.59 -0.13
N VAL A 173 4.72 12.39 0.92
CA VAL A 173 3.64 12.72 1.87
C VAL A 173 2.93 14.04 1.51
N SER A 174 3.35 14.67 0.41
CA SER A 174 2.76 15.85 -0.23
C SER A 174 2.97 17.17 0.51
N VAL A 175 3.79 18.02 -0.10
CA VAL A 175 3.81 19.46 0.15
C VAL A 175 2.86 20.12 -0.85
N GLY A 176 1.57 20.22 -0.49
CA GLY A 176 0.65 21.20 -1.10
C GLY A 176 -0.67 20.70 -1.68
N GLY A 177 -0.88 19.39 -1.88
CA GLY A 177 -2.13 18.86 -2.47
C GLY A 177 -2.55 17.50 -1.89
N ARG A 178 -3.84 17.33 -1.61
CA ARG A 178 -4.37 16.02 -1.20
C ARG A 178 -4.49 15.11 -2.42
N VAL A 179 -3.70 14.03 -2.44
CA VAL A 179 -3.87 12.94 -3.41
C VAL A 179 -4.93 11.99 -2.87
N PHE A 180 -5.86 11.60 -3.74
CA PHE A 180 -6.91 10.65 -3.40
C PHE A 180 -6.91 9.47 -4.36
N VAL A 181 -7.25 8.30 -3.81
CA VAL A 181 -7.68 7.15 -4.62
C VAL A 181 -9.20 7.13 -4.60
N ASP A 182 -9.80 7.20 -5.78
CA ASP A 182 -11.25 7.15 -5.95
C ASP A 182 -11.68 5.74 -6.38
N PHE A 183 -12.52 5.13 -5.56
CA PHE A 183 -13.16 3.84 -5.79
C PHE A 183 -14.63 3.99 -6.20
N GLY A 184 -15.16 5.21 -6.38
CA GLY A 184 -16.58 5.47 -6.63
C GLY A 184 -17.19 4.79 -7.85
N SER A 185 -16.37 4.40 -8.85
CA SER A 185 -16.77 3.60 -10.02
C SER A 185 -16.35 2.13 -9.95
N SER A 186 -15.79 1.69 -8.82
CA SER A 186 -15.19 0.37 -8.69
C SER A 186 -16.18 -0.70 -8.24
N GLY A 187 -16.13 -1.83 -8.94
CA GLY A 187 -16.79 -3.06 -8.53
C GLY A 187 -15.74 -4.12 -8.24
N VAL A 188 -15.97 -4.93 -7.21
CA VAL A 188 -15.17 -6.13 -6.96
C VAL A 188 -15.87 -7.32 -7.61
N SER A 189 -15.18 -7.97 -8.54
CA SER A 189 -15.59 -9.26 -9.10
C SER A 189 -14.71 -10.35 -8.52
N PHE A 190 -15.34 -11.42 -8.02
CA PHE A 190 -14.69 -12.65 -7.54
C PHE A 190 -14.81 -13.74 -8.59
#